data_AF-U2EN56-F1
#
_entry.id   AF-U2EN56-F1
#
_cell.length_a   1.000
_cell.length_b   1.000
_cell.length_c   1.000
_cell.angle_alpha   90.00
_cell.angle_beta   90.00
_cell.angle_gamma   90.00
#
_symmetry.space_group_name_H-M   'P 1'
#
loop_
_entity.id
_entity.type
_entity.pdbx_description
1 polymer ?
#
loop_
_entity_poly.entity_id
_entity_poly.type
_entity_poly.pdbx_seq_one_letter_code
_entity_poly.pdbx_strand_id
1 'polypeptide(L)'
;MMDRIADNRRFWLLLNLLLLVLHGFGVYCYVAAGFAHPVTQLWAIVLLIHILEFPLAFIAVQGRKVGWGTTIMATFIFGFTWWVPTRRGVFHA
;
A
#
# COMPACT_ATOMS: atom_id res chain seq x y z
N MET A 1 0.63 24.41 -0.99
CA MET A 1 1.20 23.87 -2.26
C MET A 1 1.19 22.34 -2.29
N MET A 2 1.47 21.64 -1.17
CA MET A 2 1.41 20.17 -1.09
C MET A 2 0.00 19.58 -1.31
N ASP A 3 -1.07 20.30 -1.00
CA ASP A 3 -2.45 19.82 -1.20
C ASP A 3 -2.75 19.44 -2.67
N ARG A 4 -2.17 20.15 -3.64
CA ARG A 4 -2.42 19.88 -5.07
C ARG A 4 -1.95 18.49 -5.52
N ILE A 5 -0.90 17.95 -4.90
CA ILE A 5 -0.37 16.63 -5.25
C ILE A 5 -1.18 15.53 -4.54
N ALA A 6 -1.49 15.75 -3.26
CA ALA A 6 -2.27 14.81 -2.46
C ALA A 6 -3.72 14.65 -2.96
N ASP A 7 -4.25 15.64 -3.69
CA ASP A 7 -5.58 15.56 -4.31
C ASP A 7 -5.54 15.04 -5.77
N ASN A 8 -4.35 14.72 -6.30
CA ASN A 8 -4.18 14.22 -7.67
C ASN A 8 -4.28 12.70 -7.74
N ARG A 9 -5.35 12.18 -8.35
CA ARG A 9 -5.57 10.74 -8.55
C ARG A 9 -4.42 10.04 -9.28
N ARG A 10 -3.81 10.68 -10.29
CA ARG A 10 -2.73 10.07 -11.09
C ARG A 10 -1.46 9.85 -10.27
N PHE A 11 -1.19 10.74 -9.33
CA PHE A 11 -0.05 10.61 -8.43
C PHE A 11 -0.16 9.33 -7.59
N TRP A 12 -1.32 9.10 -6.95
CA TRP A 12 -1.55 7.89 -6.15
C TRP A 12 -1.56 6.62 -6.99
N LEU A 13 -2.13 6.66 -8.20
CA LEU A 13 -2.09 5.51 -9.11
C LEU A 13 -0.66 5.16 -9.53
N LEU A 14 0.20 6.16 -9.77
CA LEU A 14 1.61 5.94 -10.07
C LEU A 14 2.34 5.33 -8.87
N LEU A 15 2.08 5.80 -7.65
CA LEU A 15 2.64 5.19 -6.44
C LEU A 15 2.21 3.73 -6.28
N ASN A 16 0.92 3.42 -6.50
CA ASN A 16 0.42 2.05 -6.45
C ASN A 16 1.10 1.16 -7.50
N LEU A 17 1.31 1.68 -8.72
CA LEU A 17 2.02 0.95 -9.78
C LEU A 17 3.47 0.67 -9.37
N LEU A 18 4.18 1.65 -8.81
CA LEU A 18 5.55 1.48 -8.32
C LEU A 18 5.63 0.44 -7.19
N LEU A 19 4.64 0.45 -6.28
CA LEU A 19 4.56 -0.56 -5.22
C LEU A 19 4.34 -1.97 -5.77
N LEU A 20 3.52 -2.15 -6.81
CA LEU A 20 3.35 -3.46 -7.46
C LEU A 20 4.66 -3.96 -8.07
N VAL A 21 5.40 -3.08 -8.75
CA VAL A 21 6.73 -3.42 -9.30
C VAL A 21 7.69 -3.82 -8.17
N LEU A 22 7.68 -3.10 -7.05
CA LEU A 22 8.51 -3.41 -5.90
C LEU A 22 8.14 -4.74 -5.24
N HIS A 23 6.85 -5.08 -5.15
CA HIS A 23 6.41 -6.40 -4.69
C HIS A 23 6.88 -7.51 -5.64
N GLY A 24 6.73 -7.31 -6.96
CA GLY A 24 7.23 -8.26 -7.96
C GLY A 24 8.73 -8.48 -7.83
N PHE A 25 9.50 -7.41 -7.63
CA PHE A 25 10.96 -7.49 -7.44
C PHE A 25 11.33 -8.19 -6.12
N GLY A 26 10.65 -7.88 -5.01
CA GLY A 26 10.86 -8.54 -3.72
C GLY A 26 10.57 -10.04 -3.77
N VAL A 27 9.45 -10.43 -4.39
CA VAL A 27 9.10 -11.84 -4.63
C VAL A 27 10.15 -12.51 -5.52
N TYR A 28 10.58 -11.87 -6.60
CA TYR A 28 11.63 -12.40 -7.47
C TYR A 28 12.92 -12.65 -6.69
N CYS A 29 13.39 -11.68 -5.88
CA CYS A 29 14.58 -11.86 -5.04
C CYS A 29 14.40 -12.99 -4.01
N TYR A 30 13.22 -13.13 -3.40
CA TYR A 30 12.95 -14.23 -2.47
C TYR A 30 13.02 -15.59 -3.17
N VAL A 31 12.41 -15.73 -4.35
CA VAL A 31 12.42 -16.99 -5.12
C VAL A 31 13.83 -17.31 -5.64
N ALA A 32 14.58 -16.31 -6.11
CA ALA A 32 15.89 -16.51 -6.71
C ALA A 32 17.03 -16.70 -5.71
N ALA A 33 16.98 -16.02 -4.56
CA ALA A 33 18.10 -15.95 -3.61
C ALA A 33 17.70 -16.22 -2.15
N GLY A 34 16.41 -16.46 -1.87
CA GLY A 34 15.91 -16.77 -0.53
C GLY A 34 15.82 -15.55 0.39
N PHE A 35 15.52 -15.83 1.67
CA PHE A 35 15.32 -14.81 2.70
C PHE A 35 16.62 -14.16 3.20
N ALA A 36 17.78 -14.78 2.99
CA ALA A 36 19.08 -14.21 3.37
C ALA A 36 19.47 -13.00 2.48
N HIS A 37 18.83 -12.85 1.31
CA HIS A 37 19.10 -11.73 0.42
C HIS A 37 18.64 -10.39 1.04
N PRO A 38 19.49 -9.35 1.13
CA PRO A 38 19.14 -8.10 1.83
C PRO A 38 17.88 -7.41 1.31
N VAL A 39 17.66 -7.44 -0.02
CA VAL A 39 16.44 -6.87 -0.63
C VAL A 39 15.18 -7.60 -0.17
N THR A 40 15.27 -8.92 -0.01
CA THR A 40 14.15 -9.73 0.45
C THR A 40 13.80 -9.42 1.90
N GLN A 41 14.81 -9.23 2.75
CA GLN A 41 14.62 -8.80 4.14
C GLN A 41 14.00 -7.40 4.21
N LEU A 42 14.49 -6.47 3.40
CA LEU A 42 13.92 -5.12 3.29
C LEU A 42 12.46 -5.17 2.84
N TRP A 43 12.16 -5.99 1.82
CA TRP A 43 10.79 -6.20 1.35
C TRP A 43 9.89 -6.77 2.46
N ALA A 44 10.38 -7.74 3.23
CA ALA A 44 9.63 -8.28 4.37
C ALA A 44 9.38 -7.21 5.46
N ILE A 45 10.35 -6.33 5.73
CA ILE A 45 10.16 -5.19 6.65
C ILE A 45 9.07 -4.25 6.12
N VAL A 46 9.05 -3.97 4.82
CA VAL A 46 7.98 -3.15 4.20
C VAL A 46 6.61 -3.82 4.36
N LEU A 47 6.51 -5.13 4.15
CA LEU A 47 5.26 -5.87 4.39
C LEU A 47 4.82 -5.81 5.86
N LEU A 48 5.76 -5.89 6.81
CA LEU A 48 5.46 -5.73 8.22
C LEU A 48 4.92 -4.32 8.53
N ILE A 49 5.51 -3.28 7.92
CA ILE A 49 5.02 -1.91 8.05
C ILE A 49 3.58 -1.81 7.55
N HIS A 50 3.27 -2.41 6.40
CA HIS A 50 1.89 -2.44 5.88
C HIS A 50 0.91 -3.11 6.84
N ILE A 51 1.30 -4.19 7.53
CA ILE A 51 0.46 -4.84 8.55
C ILE A 51 0.18 -3.89 9.72
N LEU A 52 1.19 -3.13 10.16
CA LEU A 52 1.04 -2.14 11.24
C LEU A 52 0.09 -1.00 10.87
N GLU A 53 -0.17 -0.78 9.58
CA GLU A 53 -1.11 0.24 9.11
C GLU A 53 -2.58 -0.20 9.17
N PHE A 54 -2.90 -1.48 9.40
CA PHE A 54 -4.29 -1.95 9.40
C PHE A 54 -5.23 -1.10 10.28
N PRO A 55 -4.91 -0.74 11.53
CA PRO A 55 -5.79 0.08 12.35
C PRO A 55 -6.09 1.45 11.70
N LEU A 56 -5.07 2.09 11.12
CA LEU A 56 -5.23 3.38 10.45
C LEU A 56 -6.05 3.26 9.18
N ALA A 57 -5.84 2.18 8.41
CA ALA A 57 -6.61 1.91 7.21
C ALA A 57 -8.10 1.69 7.51
N PHE A 58 -8.42 0.92 8.55
CA PHE A 58 -9.80 0.72 9.00
C PHE A 58 -10.47 2.02 9.44
N ILE A 59 -9.76 2.88 10.19
CA ILE A 59 -10.24 4.20 10.57
C ILE A 59 -10.47 5.08 9.32
N ALA A 60 -9.53 5.05 8.36
CA ALA A 60 -9.57 5.87 7.16
C ALA A 60 -10.76 5.55 6.23
N VAL A 61 -11.21 4.29 6.20
CA VAL A 61 -12.34 3.84 5.38
C VAL A 61 -13.64 3.66 6.16
N GLN A 62 -13.65 4.01 7.45
CA GLN A 62 -14.86 3.97 8.26
C GLN A 62 -15.97 4.82 7.61
N GLY A 63 -17.15 4.23 7.45
CA GLY A 63 -18.29 4.87 6.76
C GLY A 63 -18.27 4.80 5.23
N ARG A 64 -17.20 4.29 4.59
CA ARG A 64 -17.08 4.18 3.12
C ARG A 64 -17.52 2.82 2.53
N LYS A 65 -18.22 1.98 3.31
CA LYS A 65 -18.70 0.64 2.91
C LYS A 65 -17.63 -0.29 2.30
N VAL A 66 -16.35 -0.08 2.60
CA VAL A 66 -15.27 -0.98 2.17
C VAL A 66 -15.30 -2.24 3.04
N GLY A 67 -15.31 -3.41 2.40
CA GLY A 67 -15.29 -4.69 3.10
C GLY A 67 -13.95 -4.96 3.80
N TRP A 68 -13.99 -5.68 4.92
CA TRP A 68 -12.80 -5.99 5.73
C TRP A 68 -11.69 -6.68 4.93
N GLY A 69 -12.05 -7.68 4.11
CA GLY A 69 -11.08 -8.38 3.26
C GLY A 69 -10.38 -7.44 2.27
N THR A 70 -11.14 -6.52 1.66
CA THR A 70 -10.60 -5.50 0.77
C THR A 70 -9.66 -4.55 1.51
N THR A 71 -10.02 -4.09 2.71
CA THR A 71 -9.16 -3.23 3.54
C THR A 71 -7.84 -3.92 3.88
N ILE A 72 -7.88 -5.17 4.30
CA ILE A 72 -6.67 -5.94 4.64
C ILE A 72 -5.80 -6.13 3.40
N MET A 73 -6.36 -6.62 2.30
CA MET A 73 -5.61 -6.88 1.06
C MET A 73 -5.04 -5.60 0.45
N ALA A 74 -5.84 -4.53 0.36
CA ALA A 74 -5.38 -3.26 -0.17
C ALA A 74 -4.27 -2.66 0.72
N THR A 75 -4.38 -2.77 2.04
CA THR A 75 -3.33 -2.26 2.94
C THR A 75 -2.07 -3.11 2.85
N PHE A 76 -2.20 -4.42 2.74
CA PHE A 76 -1.04 -5.30 2.60
C PHE A 76 -0.26 -5.03 1.30
N ILE A 77 -0.95 -4.72 0.19
CA ILE A 77 -0.32 -4.49 -1.11
C ILE A 77 0.16 -3.03 -1.28
N PHE A 78 -0.64 -2.06 -0.83
CA PHE A 78 -0.45 -0.64 -1.13
C PHE A 78 -0.13 0.22 0.09
N GLY A 79 -0.25 -0.28 1.32
CA GLY A 79 -0.02 0.51 2.52
C GLY A 79 -0.79 1.84 2.49
N PHE A 80 -0.14 2.93 2.85
CA PHE A 80 -0.80 4.23 2.95
C PHE A 80 -1.23 4.82 1.61
N THR A 81 -0.68 4.33 0.49
CA THR A 81 -0.97 4.91 -0.83
C THR A 81 -2.37 4.57 -1.35
N TRP A 82 -3.10 3.67 -0.69
CA TRP A 82 -4.52 3.46 -0.96
C TRP A 82 -5.45 4.17 0.05
N TRP A 83 -5.19 4.03 1.36
CA TRP A 83 -6.15 4.52 2.36
C TRP A 83 -6.07 6.04 2.57
N VAL A 84 -4.91 6.68 2.34
CA VAL A 84 -4.78 8.15 2.37
C VAL A 84 -5.63 8.82 1.30
N PRO A 85 -5.49 8.52 -0.01
CA PRO A 85 -6.35 9.12 -1.04
C PRO A 85 -7.82 8.72 -0.90
N THR A 86 -8.11 7.51 -0.41
CA THR A 86 -9.48 7.11 -0.10
C THR A 86 -10.06 8.03 0.97
N ARG A 87 -9.38 8.24 2.10
CA ARG A 87 -9.83 9.17 3.16
C ARG A 87 -10.06 10.58 2.63
N ARG A 88 -9.21 11.06 1.73
CA ARG A 88 -9.32 12.39 1.08
C ARG A 88 -10.42 12.47 0.01
N GLY A 89 -11.07 11.35 -0.34
CA GLY A 89 -12.09 11.31 -1.39
C GLY A 89 -11.54 11.34 -2.81
N VAL A 90 -10.24 11.12 -3.00
CA VAL A 90 -9.59 11.04 -4.32
C VAL A 90 -9.86 9.69 -4.98
N PHE A 91 -9.87 8.62 -4.18
CA PHE A 91 -10.43 7.34 -4.61
C PHE A 91 -11.87 7.26 -4.11
N HIS A 92 -12.78 7.04 -5.04
CA HIS A 92 -14.17 6.73 -4.74
C HIS A 92 -14.26 5.21 -4.58
N ALA A 93 -14.49 4.77 -3.34
CA ALA A 93 -14.89 3.41 -3.04
C ALA A 93 -16.39 3.23 -3.27
#